data_AF-A0A0M0EDR1-F1
#
_entry.id   AF-A0A0M0EDR1-F1
#
_cell.length_a   1.000
_cell.length_b   1.000
_cell.length_c   1.000
_cell.angle_alpha   90.00
_cell.angle_beta   90.00
_cell.angle_gamma   90.00
#
_symmetry.space_group_name_H-M   'P 1'
#
loop_
_entity.id
_entity.type
_entity.pdbx_description
1 polymer ?
#
loop_
_entity_poly.entity_id
_entity_poly.type
_entity_poly.pdbx_seq_one_letter_code
_entity_poly.pdbx_strand_id
1 'polypeptide(L)'
;MHSGGWLFPGQDTMRPISTRQLHRVVVDAARAAAITRRVGPHTLRHSFATHLLEDGVDVRVIQVLLGHSRLETTALYTKVATRTVRAVISPLDRLGMLATTQARPDG
;
A
#
# COMPACT_ATOMS: atom_id res chain seq x y z
N MET A 1 5.88 19.14 2.43
CA MET A 1 7.07 18.44 2.94
C MET A 1 7.09 18.60 4.45
N HIS A 2 7.09 17.50 5.23
CA HIS A 2 7.12 17.56 6.70
C HIS A 2 8.58 17.70 7.17
N SER A 3 9.05 18.93 7.34
CA SER A 3 10.46 19.27 7.53
C SER A 3 11.03 18.97 8.94
N GLY A 4 10.54 17.93 9.63
CA GLY A 4 11.08 17.56 10.94
C GLY A 4 10.29 16.52 11.75
N GLY A 5 9.32 15.82 11.15
CA GLY A 5 8.46 14.87 11.88
C GLY A 5 8.11 13.63 11.06
N TRP A 6 7.56 12.63 11.73
CA TRP A 6 7.10 11.39 11.09
C TRP A 6 5.88 11.66 10.21
N LEU A 7 5.82 11.05 9.01
CA LEU A 7 4.66 11.13 8.12
C LEU A 7 3.38 10.58 8.79
N PHE A 8 3.55 9.53 9.59
CA PHE A 8 2.50 8.92 10.40
C PHE A 8 2.89 9.03 11.88
N PRO A 9 2.61 10.17 12.52
CA PRO A 9 2.92 10.34 13.94
C PRO A 9 2.04 9.46 14.81
N GLY A 10 2.58 9.05 15.95
CA GLY A 10 1.84 8.39 17.01
C GLY A 10 1.09 9.41 17.87
N GLN A 11 0.67 8.98 19.05
CA GLN A 11 0.04 9.87 20.03
C GLN A 11 0.99 10.97 20.55
N ASP A 12 2.29 10.66 20.57
CA ASP A 12 3.37 11.64 20.66
C ASP A 12 3.83 11.96 19.23
N THR A 13 3.71 13.22 18.81
CA THR A 13 4.02 13.67 17.44
C THR A 13 5.51 13.57 17.10
N MET A 14 6.37 13.42 18.12
CA MET A 14 7.80 13.17 17.94
C MET A 14 8.12 11.69 17.68
N ARG A 15 7.13 10.80 17.86
CA ARG A 15 7.28 9.35 17.66
C ARG A 15 6.42 8.88 16.47
N PRO A 16 6.84 7.83 15.76
CA PRO A 16 6.01 7.24 14.73
C PRO A 16 4.83 6.48 15.37
N ILE A 17 3.79 6.23 14.58
CA ILE A 17 2.74 5.29 14.95
C ILE A 17 3.34 3.91 15.28
N SER A 18 2.89 3.29 16.37
CA SER A 18 3.34 1.94 16.72
C SER A 18 2.75 0.89 15.78
N THR A 19 3.46 -0.21 15.58
CA THR A 19 2.98 -1.38 14.81
C THR A 19 1.66 -1.92 15.37
N ARG A 20 1.52 -1.95 16.70
CA ARG A 20 0.28 -2.36 17.38
C ARG A 20 -0.88 -1.43 17.05
N GLN A 21 -0.64 -0.12 17.03
CA GLN A 21 -1.67 0.86 16.71
C GLN A 21 -2.08 0.79 15.24
N LEU A 22 -1.11 0.66 14.32
CA LEU A 22 -1.40 0.42 12.90
C LEU A 22 -2.23 -0.85 12.70
N HIS A 23 -1.85 -1.95 13.35
CA HIS A 23 -2.60 -3.20 13.29
C HIS A 23 -4.04 -3.04 13.81
N ARG A 24 -4.22 -2.32 14.92
CA ARG A 24 -5.55 -2.03 15.47
C ARG A 24 -6.41 -1.25 14.47
N VAL A 25 -5.87 -0.20 13.85
CA VAL A 25 -6.57 0.59 12.82
C VAL A 25 -7.04 -0.30 11.67
N VAL A 26 -6.20 -1.21 11.17
CA VAL A 26 -6.58 -2.14 10.10
C VAL A 26 -7.71 -3.09 10.54
N VAL A 27 -7.64 -3.63 11.75
CA VAL A 27 -8.68 -4.51 12.29
C VAL A 27 -10.00 -3.77 12.47
N ASP A 28 -9.97 -2.55 13.00
CA ASP A 28 -11.17 -1.75 13.22
C ASP A 28 -11.83 -1.36 11.89
N ALA A 29 -11.04 -0.99 10.88
CA ALA A 29 -11.53 -0.75 9.52
C ALA A 29 -12.18 -1.99 8.91
N ALA A 30 -11.59 -3.17 9.11
CA ALA A 30 -12.13 -4.43 8.60
C ALA A 30 -13.46 -4.80 9.26
N ARG A 31 -13.58 -4.57 10.57
CA ARG A 31 -14.83 -4.74 11.32
C ARG A 31 -15.91 -3.80 10.80
N ALA A 32 -15.57 -2.52 10.59
CA ALA A 32 -16.50 -1.54 10.02
C ALA A 32 -16.96 -1.95 8.61
N ALA A 33 -16.09 -2.58 7.82
CA ALA A 33 -16.40 -3.14 6.51
C ALA A 33 -17.08 -4.53 6.55
N ALA A 34 -17.47 -5.03 7.72
CA ALA A 34 -18.06 -6.36 7.94
C ALA A 34 -17.21 -7.53 7.39
N ILE A 35 -15.89 -7.37 7.33
CA ILE A 35 -14.97 -8.44 6.93
C ILE A 35 -14.78 -9.40 8.12
N THR A 36 -15.29 -10.62 7.97
CA THR A 36 -15.26 -11.64 9.03
C THR A 36 -13.93 -12.40 9.12
N ARG A 37 -13.10 -12.32 8.08
CA ARG A 37 -11.77 -12.95 8.06
C ARG A 37 -10.79 -12.15 8.92
N ARG A 38 -9.79 -12.85 9.47
CA ARG A 38 -8.67 -12.19 10.16
C ARG A 38 -7.84 -11.41 9.14
N VAL A 39 -7.78 -10.09 9.31
CA VAL A 39 -6.98 -9.20 8.47
C VAL A 39 -6.07 -8.33 9.31
N GLY A 40 -4.91 -7.99 8.75
CA GLY A 40 -3.92 -7.09 9.33
C GLY A 40 -3.02 -6.48 8.26
N PRO A 41 -2.00 -5.69 8.64
CA PRO A 41 -1.13 -5.01 7.67
C PRO A 41 -0.47 -5.94 6.65
N HIS A 42 -0.11 -7.17 7.04
CA HIS A 42 0.46 -8.15 6.10
C HIS A 42 -0.57 -8.67 5.09
N THR A 43 -1.84 -8.84 5.49
CA THR A 43 -2.91 -9.21 4.57
C THR A 43 -3.06 -8.17 3.47
N LEU A 44 -3.05 -6.88 3.83
CA LEU A 44 -3.11 -5.78 2.86
C LEU A 44 -1.92 -5.79 1.89
N ARG A 45 -0.70 -6.03 2.42
CA ARG A 45 0.51 -6.16 1.59
C ARG A 45 0.42 -7.33 0.61
N HIS A 46 -0.11 -8.47 1.04
CA HIS A 46 -0.32 -9.62 0.16
C HIS A 46 -1.40 -9.35 -0.88
N SER A 47 -2.53 -8.76 -0.49
CA SER A 47 -3.59 -8.37 -1.44
C SER A 47 -3.07 -7.40 -2.51
N PHE A 48 -2.22 -6.44 -2.13
CA PHE A 48 -1.55 -5.56 -3.09
C PHE A 48 -0.70 -6.36 -4.10
N ALA A 49 0.11 -7.31 -3.62
CA ALA A 49 0.92 -8.16 -4.49
C ALA A 49 0.05 -9.02 -5.43
N THR A 50 -1.00 -9.63 -4.89
CA THR A 50 -1.94 -10.48 -5.63
C THR A 50 -2.66 -9.68 -6.71
N HIS A 51 -3.20 -8.50 -6.40
CA HIS A 51 -3.87 -7.68 -7.40
C HIS A 51 -2.95 -7.20 -8.51
N LEU A 52 -1.70 -6.84 -8.20
CA LEU A 52 -0.73 -6.52 -9.25
C LEU A 52 -0.42 -7.73 -10.13
N LEU A 53 -0.32 -8.92 -9.56
CA LEU A 53 -0.09 -10.14 -10.32
C LEU A 53 -1.29 -10.50 -11.21
N GLU A 54 -2.52 -10.37 -10.68
CA GLU A 54 -3.78 -10.57 -11.41
C GLU A 54 -3.92 -9.57 -12.58
N ASP A 55 -3.43 -8.35 -12.41
CA ASP A 55 -3.36 -7.30 -13.45
C ASP A 55 -2.22 -7.53 -14.46
N GLY A 56 -1.47 -8.63 -14.35
CA GLY A 56 -0.38 -8.98 -15.27
C GLY A 56 0.90 -8.19 -15.06
N VAL A 57 1.07 -7.51 -13.92
CA VAL A 57 2.32 -6.81 -13.59
C VAL A 57 3.43 -7.82 -13.36
N ASP A 58 4.59 -7.57 -13.97
CA ASP A 58 5.77 -8.42 -13.84
C ASP A 58 6.14 -8.62 -12.37
N VAL A 59 6.31 -9.88 -11.96
CA VAL A 59 6.67 -10.29 -10.59
C VAL A 59 7.92 -9.55 -10.07
N ARG A 60 8.87 -9.20 -10.94
CA ARG A 60 10.08 -8.44 -10.59
C ARG A 60 9.74 -6.99 -10.23
N VAL A 61 8.76 -6.38 -10.88
CA VAL A 61 8.25 -5.03 -10.55
C VAL A 61 7.50 -5.07 -9.23
N ILE A 62 6.67 -6.10 -9.01
CA ILE A 62 5.95 -6.32 -7.75
C ILE A 62 6.96 -6.45 -6.59
N GLN A 63 8.04 -7.21 -6.76
CA GLN A 63 9.11 -7.33 -5.76
C GLN A 63 9.77 -5.98 -5.43
N VAL A 64 10.02 -5.14 -6.42
CA VAL A 64 10.58 -3.79 -6.19
C VAL A 64 9.58 -2.92 -5.41
N LEU A 65 8.30 -2.93 -5.80
CA LEU A 65 7.23 -2.16 -5.14
C LEU A 65 6.99 -2.59 -3.69
N LEU A 66 7.08 -3.88 -3.41
CA LEU A 66 6.97 -4.41 -2.06
C LEU A 66 8.22 -4.11 -1.24
N GLY A 67 9.37 -3.93 -1.88
CA GLY A 67 10.66 -3.81 -1.20
C GLY A 67 11.08 -5.17 -0.63
N HIS A 68 11.98 -5.86 -1.33
CA HIS A 68 12.56 -7.12 -0.85
C HIS A 68 13.95 -6.88 -0.28
N SER A 69 14.11 -7.28 0.98
CA SER A 69 15.31 -7.22 1.80
C SER A 69 16.34 -8.32 1.51
N ARG A 70 16.09 -9.25 0.57
CA ARG A 70 17.10 -10.14 -0.01
C ARG A 70 16.73 -10.52 -1.45
N LEU A 71 17.46 -9.96 -2.41
CA LEU A 71 17.49 -10.36 -3.82
C LEU A 71 18.96 -10.61 -4.17
N GLU A 72 19.39 -11.86 -4.07
CA GLU A 72 20.71 -12.27 -4.58
C GLU A 72 20.65 -12.19 -6.11
N THR A 73 20.97 -11.02 -6.69
CA THR A 73 21.52 -10.77 -8.07
C THR A 73 21.32 -9.30 -8.50
N THR A 74 22.01 -8.36 -7.85
CA THR A 74 21.83 -6.89 -7.93
C THR A 74 22.00 -6.24 -9.32
N ALA A 75 22.61 -6.88 -10.32
CA ALA A 75 22.98 -6.20 -11.58
C ALA A 75 21.85 -6.11 -12.65
N LEU A 76 20.89 -7.04 -12.66
CA LEU A 76 19.82 -7.04 -13.66
C LEU A 76 18.65 -6.08 -13.30
N TYR A 77 18.53 -5.71 -12.02
CA TYR A 77 17.37 -5.01 -11.45
C TYR A 77 17.29 -3.52 -11.79
N THR A 78 18.41 -2.82 -11.93
CA THR A 78 18.43 -1.36 -12.14
C THR A 78 17.81 -0.94 -13.48
N LYS A 79 17.83 -1.83 -14.49
CA LYS A 79 17.39 -1.48 -15.85
C LYS A 79 15.89 -1.68 -16.08
N VAL A 80 15.28 -2.64 -15.39
CA VAL A 80 13.85 -2.98 -15.55
C VAL A 80 12.96 -2.17 -14.59
N ALA A 81 13.43 -1.88 -13.37
CA ALA A 81 12.63 -1.25 -12.34
C ALA A 81 12.27 0.23 -12.62
N THR A 82 13.22 1.02 -13.13
CA THR A 82 13.10 2.49 -13.12
C THR A 82 12.05 3.03 -14.11
N ARG A 83 11.79 2.31 -15.21
CA ARG A 83 10.83 2.75 -16.24
C ARG A 83 9.44 2.17 -16.04
N THR A 84 9.33 0.93 -15.54
CA THR A 84 8.04 0.23 -15.39
C THR A 84 7.35 0.58 -14.07
N VAL A 85 8.08 0.79 -12.97
CA VAL A 85 7.48 1.13 -11.66
C VAL A 85 6.66 2.43 -11.73
N ARG A 86 7.06 3.42 -12.54
CA ARG A 86 6.30 4.67 -12.73
C ARG A 86 5.00 4.51 -13.53
N ALA A 87 4.87 3.45 -14.32
CA ALA A 87 3.69 3.20 -15.15
C ALA A 87 2.64 2.33 -14.45
N VAL A 88 3.00 1.68 -13.33
CA VAL A 88 2.07 0.87 -12.55
C VAL A 88 1.18 1.78 -11.72
N ILE A 89 -0.12 1.75 -12.00
CA ILE A 89 -1.15 2.38 -11.17
C ILE A 89 -1.39 1.48 -9.95
N SER A 90 -1.26 2.01 -8.74
CA SER A 90 -1.57 1.24 -7.53
C SER A 90 -3.05 0.86 -7.51
N PRO A 91 -3.44 -0.36 -7.10
CA PRO A 91 -4.83 -0.72 -6.86
C PRO A 91 -5.54 0.24 -5.91
N LEU A 92 -4.81 0.84 -4.95
CA LEU A 92 -5.37 1.85 -4.04
C LEU A 92 -5.69 3.17 -4.76
N ASP A 93 -4.91 3.56 -5.77
CA ASP A 93 -5.15 4.80 -6.52
C ASP A 93 -6.44 4.69 -7.34
N ARG A 94 -6.78 3.49 -7.82
CA ARG A 94 -8.06 3.23 -8.52
C ARG A 94 -9.28 3.43 -7.62
N LEU A 95 -9.18 3.10 -6.33
CA LEU A 95 -10.26 3.32 -5.37
C LEU A 95 -10.55 4.82 -5.16
N GLY A 96 -9.51 5.65 -5.17
CA GLY A 96 -9.64 7.11 -5.09
C GLY A 96 -10.44 7.69 -6.26
N MET A 97 -10.22 7.18 -7.48
CA MET A 97 -10.94 7.60 -8.68
C MET A 97 -12.44 7.26 -8.63
N LEU A 98 -12.80 6.13 -8.02
CA LEU A 98 -14.20 5.71 -7.85
C LEU A 98 -14.93 6.56 -6.78
N ALA A 99 -14.24 6.93 -5.70
CA ALA A 99 -14.82 7.72 -4.62
C ALA A 99 -15.21 9.15 -5.05
N THR A 100 -14.49 9.76 -6.00
CA THR A 100 -14.80 11.12 -6.51
C THR A 100 -16.07 11.16 -7.37
N THR A 101 -16.53 10.02 -7.90
CA THR A 101 -17.74 9.97 -8.75
C THR A 101 -19.05 10.00 -7.94
N GLN A 102 -19.01 9.70 -6.64
CA GLN A 102 -20.20 9.63 -5.77
C GLN A 102 -20.56 10.95 -5.06
N ALA A 103 -19.79 12.02 -5.28
CA ALA A 103 -20.02 13.33 -4.66
C ALA A 103 -20.53 14.37 -5.68
N ARG A 104 -21.70 14.12 -6.26
CA ARG A 104 -22.48 15.16 -6.96
C ARG A 104 -23.78 15.36 -6.16
N PRO A 105 -23.97 16.51 -5.48
CA PRO A 105 -25.24 16.79 -4.82
C PRO A 105 -26.29 17.07 -5.88
N ASP A 106 -27.38 16.30 -5.85
CA ASP A 106 -28.63 16.68 -6.50
C ASP A 106 -29.15 17.97 -5.86
N GLY A 107 -29.67 18.86 -6.70
CA GLY A 107 -29.93 20.28 -6.41
C GLY A 107 -31.02 20.61 -5.40
#